data_AF-A0A6G1KNQ6-F1
#
_entry.id   AF-A0A6G1KNQ6-F1
#
_cell.length_a   1.000
_cell.length_b   1.000
_cell.length_c   1.000
_cell.angle_alpha   90.00
_cell.angle_beta   90.00
_cell.angle_gamma   90.00
#
_symmetry.space_group_name_H-M   'P 1'
#
loop_
_entity.id
_entity.type
_entity.pdbx_description
1 polymer ?
#
loop_
_entity_poly.entity_id
_entity_poly.type
_entity_poly.pdbx_seq_one_letter_code
_entity_poly.pdbx_strand_id
1 'polypeptide(L)'
;MLASTILLTTLAAVASALPTSTNLVERAGGPAIVPIPSTCTVTDPLPIPSASESYMPGPSTEDVVLYYAYYPSSSTNTTALSEQCLQQCYGYGTHVECAGAYWAENVSVPAGYYGSPGGQLETGCMFYTRALDATDFVVAPEGQATTPFAGNIAC
;
A
#
# COMPACT_ATOMS: atom_id res chain seq x y z
N MET A 1 70.21 1.28 -24.09
CA MET A 1 69.43 0.15 -23.52
C MET A 1 69.54 0.28 -22.01
N LEU A 2 68.51 0.41 -21.18
CA LEU A 2 67.05 0.34 -21.33
C LEU A 2 66.44 1.47 -20.49
N ALA A 3 65.32 2.02 -20.98
CA ALA A 3 64.40 2.84 -20.21
C ALA A 3 63.62 1.95 -19.24
N SER A 4 63.34 2.45 -18.03
CA SER A 4 62.30 1.88 -17.16
C SER A 4 61.63 3.00 -16.37
N THR A 5 60.55 3.52 -16.95
CA THR A 5 59.51 4.33 -16.34
C THR A 5 58.67 3.45 -15.41
N ILE A 6 58.66 3.74 -14.11
CA ILE A 6 57.75 3.09 -13.15
C ILE A 6 56.50 3.96 -13.03
N LEU A 7 55.42 3.53 -13.68
CA LEU A 7 54.06 4.04 -13.52
C LEU A 7 53.47 3.43 -12.24
N LEU A 8 53.28 4.23 -11.19
CA LEU A 8 52.45 3.83 -10.05
C LEU A 8 50.98 4.10 -10.36
N THR A 9 50.22 3.00 -10.36
CA THR A 9 48.79 2.86 -10.59
C THR A 9 47.96 3.58 -9.52
N THR A 10 47.09 4.49 -9.94
CA THR A 10 46.02 5.07 -9.13
C THR A 10 44.91 4.02 -8.92
N LEU A 11 44.81 3.47 -7.71
CA LEU A 11 43.65 2.69 -7.28
C LEU A 11 42.48 3.64 -7.05
N ALA A 12 41.62 3.78 -8.06
CA ALA A 12 40.30 4.38 -7.89
C ALA A 12 39.44 3.40 -7.07
N ALA A 13 39.18 3.76 -5.81
CA ALA A 13 38.18 3.06 -5.00
C ALA A 13 36.80 3.29 -5.64
N VAL A 14 36.29 2.25 -6.32
CA VAL A 14 34.89 2.18 -6.72
C VAL A 14 34.05 2.11 -5.44
N ALA A 15 33.47 3.26 -5.06
CA ALA A 15 32.44 3.30 -4.04
C ALA A 15 31.27 2.46 -4.55
N SER A 16 31.09 1.28 -3.96
CA SER A 16 29.85 0.53 -4.03
C SER A 16 28.75 1.40 -3.42
N ALA A 17 28.02 2.13 -4.26
CA ALA A 17 26.73 2.68 -3.90
C ALA A 17 25.81 1.49 -3.64
N LEU A 18 25.71 1.07 -2.37
CA LEU A 18 24.60 0.23 -1.94
C LEU A 18 23.31 0.98 -2.35
N PRO A 19 22.31 0.31 -2.93
CA PRO A 19 20.98 0.89 -3.02
C PRO A 19 20.56 1.14 -1.57
N THR A 20 20.64 2.39 -1.14
CA THR A 20 19.94 2.85 0.05
C THR A 20 18.50 2.46 -0.21
N SER A 21 17.96 1.66 0.70
CA SER A 21 16.53 1.41 0.87
C SER A 21 15.75 2.57 0.27
N THR A 22 14.90 2.31 -0.72
CA THR A 22 14.02 3.30 -1.32
C THR A 22 13.38 4.09 -0.19
N ASN A 23 13.98 5.24 0.13
CA ASN A 23 13.46 6.17 1.10
C ASN A 23 12.24 6.71 0.39
N LEU A 24 11.09 6.11 0.67
CA LEU A 24 9.80 6.66 0.31
C LEU A 24 9.81 8.06 0.91
N VAL A 25 10.09 9.05 0.06
CA VAL A 25 10.15 10.45 0.47
C VAL A 25 8.80 10.77 1.06
N GLU A 26 8.78 11.18 2.33
CA GLU A 26 7.59 11.73 2.97
C GLU A 26 7.09 12.89 2.12
N ARG A 27 6.05 12.65 1.32
CA ARG A 27 5.34 13.74 0.64
C ARG A 27 4.27 14.23 1.59
N ALA A 28 4.24 15.53 1.80
CA ALA A 28 3.13 16.16 2.50
C ALA A 28 1.86 15.93 1.66
N GLY A 29 0.93 15.14 2.19
CA GLY A 29 -0.35 14.79 1.56
C GLY A 29 -0.41 13.35 1.07
N GLY A 30 -1.62 12.78 1.11
CA GLY A 30 -1.94 11.52 0.46
C GLY A 30 -2.23 11.71 -1.03
N PRO A 31 -2.41 10.62 -1.79
CA PRO A 31 -2.90 10.64 -3.16
C PRO A 31 -4.21 11.46 -3.28
N ALA A 32 -4.40 12.11 -4.43
CA ALA A 32 -5.56 12.97 -4.63
C ALA A 32 -6.85 12.14 -4.65
N ILE A 33 -7.90 12.62 -3.96
CA ILE A 33 -9.24 12.03 -4.05
C ILE A 33 -9.85 12.42 -5.39
N VAL A 34 -9.81 11.50 -6.36
CA VAL A 34 -10.39 11.71 -7.70
C VAL A 34 -11.61 10.81 -7.86
N PRO A 35 -12.80 11.37 -8.17
CA PRO A 35 -13.99 10.55 -8.39
C PRO A 35 -13.78 9.52 -9.49
N ILE A 36 -14.19 8.28 -9.24
CA ILE A 36 -14.13 7.18 -10.21
C ILE A 36 -15.18 7.46 -11.30
N PRO A 37 -14.79 7.54 -12.59
CA PRO A 37 -15.75 7.76 -13.67
C PRO A 37 -16.79 6.64 -13.76
N SER A 38 -18.00 6.99 -14.18
CA SER A 38 -19.07 6.00 -14.41
C SER A 38 -18.79 5.02 -15.55
N THR A 39 -17.75 5.26 -16.36
CA THR A 39 -17.25 4.33 -17.38
C THR A 39 -16.42 3.19 -16.79
N CYS A 40 -15.99 3.32 -15.55
CA CYS A 40 -15.23 2.29 -14.83
C CYS A 40 -16.18 1.42 -14.01
N THR A 41 -15.78 0.17 -13.77
CA THR A 41 -16.47 -0.77 -12.89
C THR A 41 -15.67 -0.94 -11.61
N VAL A 42 -16.37 -1.00 -10.47
CA VAL A 42 -15.80 -1.38 -9.18
C VAL A 42 -16.37 -2.74 -8.77
N THR A 43 -15.51 -3.73 -8.58
CA THR A 43 -15.91 -5.08 -8.14
C THR A 43 -15.33 -5.40 -6.78
N ASP A 44 -16.15 -5.94 -5.89
CA ASP A 44 -15.74 -6.39 -4.55
C ASP A 44 -15.03 -7.76 -4.62
N PRO A 45 -13.73 -7.85 -4.28
CA PRO A 45 -12.99 -9.11 -4.25
C PRO A 45 -13.05 -9.83 -2.90
N LEU A 46 -13.70 -9.27 -1.87
CA LEU A 46 -13.74 -9.88 -0.55
C LEU A 46 -14.43 -11.26 -0.60
N PRO A 47 -13.92 -12.25 0.15
CA PRO A 47 -14.65 -13.50 0.37
C PRO A 47 -16.02 -13.22 0.97
N ILE A 48 -16.99 -14.11 0.71
CA ILE A 48 -18.31 -14.01 1.33
C ILE A 48 -18.13 -14.15 2.84
N PRO A 49 -18.42 -13.11 3.65
CA PRO A 49 -18.16 -13.16 5.06
C PRO A 49 -19.09 -14.16 5.75
N SER A 50 -18.53 -15.04 6.58
CA SER A 50 -19.32 -15.77 7.56
C SER A 50 -19.68 -14.81 8.71
N ALA A 51 -20.73 -15.13 9.49
CA ALA A 51 -21.30 -14.21 10.47
C ALA A 51 -20.32 -13.71 11.57
N SER A 52 -19.17 -14.37 11.74
CA SER A 52 -18.17 -14.06 12.76
C SER A 52 -16.79 -13.70 12.21
N GLU A 53 -16.60 -13.73 10.88
CA GLU A 53 -15.29 -13.51 10.27
C GLU A 53 -15.22 -12.16 9.58
N SER A 54 -14.11 -11.46 9.81
CA SER A 54 -13.66 -10.37 8.96
C SER A 54 -12.43 -10.81 8.19
N TYR A 55 -12.12 -10.11 7.11
CA TYR A 55 -11.05 -10.46 6.19
C TYR A 55 -10.09 -9.29 6.04
N MET A 56 -8.81 -9.61 5.95
CA MET A 56 -7.75 -8.65 5.67
C MET A 56 -6.84 -9.17 4.55
N PRO A 57 -6.13 -8.28 3.84
CA PRO A 57 -5.12 -8.68 2.87
C PRO A 57 -4.08 -9.60 3.51
N GLY A 58 -3.82 -10.72 2.85
CA GLY A 58 -2.86 -11.72 3.27
C GLY A 58 -1.45 -11.46 2.72
N PRO A 59 -0.49 -12.34 3.08
CA PRO A 59 0.91 -12.20 2.65
C PRO A 59 1.12 -12.19 1.12
N SER A 60 0.20 -12.76 0.34
CA SER A 60 0.26 -12.74 -1.14
C SER A 60 0.16 -11.33 -1.73
N THR A 61 -0.24 -10.35 -0.92
CA THR A 61 -0.41 -8.97 -1.35
C THR A 61 0.80 -8.06 -1.06
N GLU A 62 1.79 -8.54 -0.30
CA GLU A 62 2.93 -7.74 0.15
C GLU A 62 3.77 -7.18 -1.02
N ASP A 63 4.03 -8.01 -2.04
CA ASP A 63 4.83 -7.62 -3.22
C ASP A 63 4.07 -6.71 -4.20
N VAL A 64 2.76 -6.54 -4.00
CA VAL A 64 1.90 -5.76 -4.90
C VAL A 64 1.30 -4.52 -4.24
N VAL A 65 1.60 -4.27 -2.96
CA VAL A 65 1.26 -3.02 -2.27
C VAL A 65 2.01 -1.85 -2.90
N LEU A 66 1.27 -0.82 -3.32
CA LEU A 66 1.79 0.43 -3.87
C LEU A 66 1.91 1.54 -2.85
N TYR A 67 0.92 1.60 -1.96
CA TYR A 67 0.75 2.67 -1.01
C TYR A 67 -0.08 2.15 0.14
N TYR A 68 0.20 2.67 1.33
CA TYR A 68 -0.59 2.41 2.51
C TYR A 68 -0.61 3.65 3.40
N ALA A 69 -1.78 3.93 3.92
CA ALA A 69 -2.01 4.97 4.91
C ALA A 69 -2.69 4.38 6.13
N TYR A 70 -2.19 4.76 7.32
CA TYR A 70 -2.81 4.47 8.59
C TYR A 70 -3.11 5.78 9.31
N TYR A 71 -4.35 5.95 9.76
CA TYR A 71 -4.80 7.20 10.37
C TYR A 71 -5.92 6.98 11.38
N PRO A 72 -6.05 7.87 12.38
CA PRO A 72 -7.19 7.83 13.28
C PRO A 72 -8.46 8.20 12.51
N SER A 73 -9.49 7.36 12.59
CA SER A 73 -10.79 7.69 12.01
C SER A 73 -11.43 8.85 12.75
N SER A 74 -11.57 10.00 12.10
CA SER A 74 -12.27 11.16 12.65
C SER A 74 -13.78 11.14 12.39
N SER A 75 -14.26 10.17 11.62
CA SER A 75 -15.65 10.05 11.17
C SER A 75 -16.14 8.62 11.32
N THR A 76 -17.42 8.47 11.68
CA THR A 76 -18.10 7.16 11.73
C THR A 76 -18.72 6.77 10.40
N ASN A 77 -18.61 7.62 9.37
CA ASN A 77 -19.14 7.34 8.03
C ASN A 77 -18.15 6.48 7.23
N THR A 78 -18.10 5.20 7.55
CA THR A 78 -17.19 4.22 6.94
C THR A 78 -17.40 4.07 5.44
N THR A 79 -18.63 4.20 4.95
CA THR A 79 -18.93 4.21 3.50
C THR A 79 -18.21 5.36 2.79
N ALA A 80 -18.29 6.58 3.30
CA ALA A 80 -17.62 7.71 2.68
C ALA A 80 -16.09 7.59 2.75
N LEU A 81 -15.55 7.05 3.85
CA LEU A 81 -14.11 6.87 4.02
C LEU A 81 -13.54 5.76 3.12
N SER A 82 -14.23 4.64 3.00
CA SER A 82 -13.86 3.55 2.09
C SER A 82 -13.97 3.98 0.62
N GLU A 83 -15.00 4.75 0.26
CA GLU A 83 -15.11 5.34 -1.08
C GLU A 83 -13.96 6.31 -1.36
N GLN A 84 -13.59 7.16 -0.40
CA GLN A 84 -12.43 8.04 -0.55
C GLN A 84 -11.13 7.25 -0.74
N CYS A 85 -10.95 6.12 -0.04
CA CYS A 85 -9.80 5.25 -0.24
C CYS A 85 -9.72 4.75 -1.69
N LEU A 86 -10.84 4.30 -2.28
CA LEU A 86 -10.88 3.91 -3.70
C LEU A 86 -10.63 5.09 -4.65
N GLN A 87 -11.20 6.26 -4.35
CA GLN A 87 -10.98 7.46 -5.17
C GLN A 87 -9.53 7.95 -5.12
N GLN A 88 -8.83 7.73 -4.00
CA GLN A 88 -7.39 7.98 -3.88
C GLN A 88 -6.56 6.95 -4.65
N CYS A 89 -6.98 5.69 -4.66
CA CYS A 89 -6.39 4.66 -5.52
C CYS A 89 -6.54 5.04 -6.99
N TYR A 90 -7.75 5.37 -7.44
CA TYR A 90 -7.97 5.86 -8.80
C TYR A 90 -7.15 7.12 -9.09
N GLY A 91 -7.06 8.06 -8.17
CA GLY A 91 -6.25 9.27 -8.29
C GLY A 91 -4.73 9.06 -8.16
N TYR A 92 -4.27 7.83 -7.92
CA TYR A 92 -2.85 7.54 -7.74
C TYR A 92 -2.11 7.59 -9.09
N GLY A 93 -0.99 8.30 -9.13
CA GLY A 93 -0.15 8.39 -10.33
C GLY A 93 -0.89 8.97 -11.54
N THR A 94 -1.06 8.17 -12.57
CA THR A 94 -1.74 8.49 -13.83
C THR A 94 -3.05 7.72 -14.02
N HIS A 95 -3.63 7.21 -12.93
CA HIS A 95 -4.89 6.45 -12.87
C HIS A 95 -4.83 5.01 -13.39
N VAL A 96 -3.64 4.47 -13.63
CA VAL A 96 -3.46 3.11 -14.17
C VAL A 96 -2.60 2.22 -13.28
N GLU A 97 -1.90 2.81 -12.32
CA GLU A 97 -0.98 2.12 -11.44
C GLU A 97 -1.73 1.36 -10.35
N CYS A 98 -2.79 1.96 -9.80
CA CYS A 98 -3.61 1.33 -8.78
C CYS A 98 -4.81 0.61 -9.40
N ALA A 99 -4.82 -0.71 -9.30
CA ALA A 99 -5.89 -1.56 -9.83
C ALA A 99 -6.87 -2.03 -8.75
N GLY A 100 -6.53 -1.88 -7.46
CA GLY A 100 -7.44 -2.18 -6.37
C GLY A 100 -7.03 -1.48 -5.07
N ALA A 101 -8.01 -1.30 -4.20
CA ALA A 101 -7.77 -0.79 -2.85
C ALA A 101 -8.50 -1.63 -1.80
N TYR A 102 -7.95 -1.62 -0.59
CA TYR A 102 -8.54 -2.17 0.61
C TYR A 102 -8.62 -1.08 1.68
N TRP A 103 -9.74 -1.01 2.37
CA TRP A 103 -9.99 -0.12 3.49
C TRP A 103 -10.62 -0.89 4.64
N ALA A 104 -10.16 -0.66 5.86
CA ALA A 104 -10.85 -1.17 7.04
C ALA A 104 -10.49 -0.36 8.29
N GLU A 105 -11.33 -0.47 9.31
CA GLU A 105 -11.03 0.00 10.65
C GLU A 105 -10.26 -1.08 11.43
N ASN A 106 -9.61 -0.68 12.52
CA ASN A 106 -8.87 -1.58 13.42
C ASN A 106 -7.81 -2.43 12.70
N VAL A 107 -7.08 -1.85 11.75
CA VAL A 107 -5.95 -2.48 11.10
C VAL A 107 -4.70 -2.20 11.92
N SER A 108 -3.91 -3.25 12.18
CA SER A 108 -2.64 -3.09 12.90
C SER A 108 -1.63 -2.32 12.06
N VAL A 109 -1.11 -1.23 12.60
CA VAL A 109 -0.08 -0.42 11.96
C VAL A 109 1.25 -1.18 11.99
N PRO A 110 1.98 -1.28 10.86
CA PRO A 110 3.28 -1.92 10.83
C PRO A 110 4.33 -1.11 11.59
N ALA A 111 5.27 -1.82 12.22
CA ALA A 111 6.41 -1.18 12.88
C ALA A 111 7.22 -0.33 11.90
N GLY A 112 7.67 0.84 12.35
CA GLY A 112 8.42 1.80 11.53
C GLY A 112 7.55 2.73 10.68
N TYR A 113 6.23 2.53 10.59
CA TYR A 113 5.34 3.47 9.91
C TYR A 113 5.38 4.85 10.59
N TYR A 114 5.94 5.85 9.90
CA TYR A 114 6.28 7.16 10.48
C TYR A 114 7.01 7.07 11.83
N GLY A 115 7.92 6.09 11.98
CA GLY A 115 8.67 5.86 13.22
C GLY A 115 7.86 5.26 14.37
N SER A 116 6.62 4.84 14.13
CA SER A 116 5.79 4.20 15.16
C SER A 116 6.35 2.84 15.60
N PRO A 117 6.08 2.40 16.84
CA PRO A 117 6.45 1.06 17.30
C PRO A 117 5.68 -0.06 16.58
N GLY A 118 4.57 0.27 15.91
CA GLY A 118 3.66 -0.70 15.31
C GLY A 118 2.75 -1.39 16.34
N GLY A 119 1.76 -2.12 15.84
CA GLY A 119 0.82 -2.89 16.65
C GLY A 119 -0.44 -2.12 17.06
N GLN A 120 -0.39 -0.79 17.16
CA GLN A 120 -1.60 0.02 17.39
C GLN A 120 -2.61 -0.19 16.27
N LEU A 121 -3.91 -0.11 16.60
CA LEU A 121 -5.01 -0.28 15.66
C LEU A 121 -5.46 1.08 15.15
N GLU A 122 -5.52 1.24 13.84
CA GLU A 122 -5.92 2.47 13.15
C GLU A 122 -6.85 2.14 11.98
N THR A 123 -7.38 3.15 11.29
CA THR A 123 -7.98 2.94 9.98
C THR A 123 -6.87 2.76 8.94
N GLY A 124 -6.94 1.66 8.19
CA GLY A 124 -6.01 1.33 7.11
C GLY A 124 -6.63 1.61 5.74
N CYS A 125 -5.84 2.15 4.83
CA CYS A 125 -6.16 2.28 3.41
C CYS A 125 -4.94 1.85 2.59
N MET A 126 -5.05 0.77 1.82
CA MET A 126 -3.95 0.14 1.09
C MET A 126 -4.29 0.01 -0.39
N PHE A 127 -3.32 0.30 -1.25
CA PHE A 127 -3.44 0.31 -2.71
C PHE A 127 -2.60 -0.80 -3.31
N TYR A 128 -3.06 -1.38 -4.41
CA TYR A 128 -2.44 -2.54 -5.05
C TYR A 128 -2.20 -2.32 -6.54
N THR A 129 -1.06 -2.81 -7.05
CA THR A 129 -0.69 -2.77 -8.48
C THR A 129 -1.58 -3.63 -9.37
N ARG A 130 -2.30 -4.59 -8.77
CA ARG A 130 -3.18 -5.53 -9.47
C ARG A 130 -4.53 -5.61 -8.78
N ALA A 131 -5.51 -6.08 -9.54
CA ALA A 131 -6.76 -6.55 -8.95
C ALA A 131 -6.47 -7.67 -7.93
N LEU A 132 -7.15 -7.58 -6.80
CA LEU A 132 -7.16 -8.62 -5.77
C LEU A 132 -8.22 -9.66 -6.09
N ASP A 133 -8.03 -10.88 -5.61
CA ASP A 133 -9.06 -11.91 -5.62
C ASP A 133 -9.32 -12.47 -4.22
N ALA A 134 -10.34 -13.32 -4.08
CA ALA A 134 -10.72 -13.86 -2.78
C ALA A 134 -9.59 -14.65 -2.07
N THR A 135 -8.62 -15.18 -2.81
CA THR A 135 -7.47 -15.92 -2.25
C THR A 135 -6.38 -15.00 -1.69
N ASP A 136 -6.44 -13.71 -2.01
CA ASP A 136 -5.56 -12.69 -1.44
C ASP A 136 -5.95 -12.28 -0.03
N PHE A 137 -7.08 -12.75 0.48
CA PHE A 137 -7.59 -12.40 1.80
C PHE A 137 -7.45 -13.58 2.75
N VAL A 138 -7.11 -13.24 3.99
CA VAL A 138 -7.07 -14.17 5.12
C VAL A 138 -8.04 -13.69 6.20
N VAL A 139 -8.49 -14.62 7.04
CA VAL A 139 -9.32 -14.27 8.20
C VAL A 139 -8.51 -13.35 9.11
N ALA A 140 -9.09 -12.19 9.42
CA ALA A 140 -8.47 -11.22 10.32
C ALA A 140 -8.51 -11.73 11.77
N PRO A 141 -7.50 -11.41 12.60
CA PRO A 141 -7.56 -11.64 14.04
C PRO A 141 -8.81 -11.00 14.66
N GLU A 142 -9.30 -11.57 15.76
CA GLU A 142 -10.48 -11.06 16.46
C GLU A 142 -10.32 -9.57 16.80
N GLY A 143 -11.30 -8.76 16.39
CA GLY A 143 -11.32 -7.31 16.59
C GLY A 143 -10.51 -6.48 15.60
N GLN A 144 -9.84 -7.10 14.61
CA GLN A 144 -9.13 -6.39 13.55
C GLN A 144 -9.91 -6.35 12.23
N ALA A 145 -9.53 -5.40 11.36
CA ALA A 145 -10.11 -5.23 10.03
C ALA A 145 -11.64 -5.13 10.08
N THR A 146 -12.17 -4.37 11.04
CA THR A 146 -13.62 -4.22 11.17
C THR A 146 -14.15 -3.38 10.01
N THR A 147 -15.36 -3.72 9.55
CA THR A 147 -16.01 -3.03 8.43
C THR A 147 -15.14 -3.05 7.16
N PRO A 148 -14.60 -4.21 6.73
CA PRO A 148 -13.68 -4.26 5.62
C PRO A 148 -14.41 -3.89 4.34
N PHE A 149 -13.70 -3.18 3.48
CA PHE A 149 -14.12 -2.83 2.15
C PHE A 149 -12.95 -3.07 1.20
N ALA A 150 -13.19 -3.72 0.07
CA ALA A 150 -12.23 -3.77 -1.02
C ALA A 150 -12.91 -3.50 -2.34
N GLY A 151 -12.17 -2.95 -3.29
CA GLY A 151 -12.67 -2.72 -4.64
C GLY A 151 -11.54 -2.78 -5.65
N ASN A 152 -11.73 -3.59 -6.69
CA ASN A 152 -10.91 -3.54 -7.89
C ASN A 152 -11.53 -2.55 -8.87
N ILE A 153 -10.71 -1.68 -9.45
CA ILE A 153 -11.13 -0.65 -10.40
C ILE A 153 -10.74 -1.12 -11.80
N ALA A 154 -11.73 -1.20 -12.69
CA ALA A 154 -11.52 -1.55 -14.09
C ALA A 154 -12.13 -0.47 -15.00
N CYS A 155 -11.27 0.24 -15.73
CA CYS A 155 -11.57 1.15 -16.81
C CYS A 155 -10.88 0.60 -18.08
#